data_AF-G2Q9Q9-F1
#
_entry.id   AF-G2Q9Q9-F1
#
_cell.length_a   1.000
_cell.length_b   1.000
_cell.length_c   1.000
_cell.angle_alpha   90.00
_cell.angle_beta   90.00
_cell.angle_gamma   90.00
#
_symmetry.space_group_name_H-M   'P 1'
#
loop_
_entity.id
_entity.type
_entity.pdbx_description
1 polymer ?
#
loop_
_entity_poly.entity_id
_entity_poly.type
_entity_poly.pdbx_seq_one_letter_code
_entity_poly.pdbx_strand_id
1 'polypeptide(L)'
;SYEAISYHWGDQNDTRVVYCEGKPLRVTVSLYTGLKRLRRQDIVRVFWADAVCINQKDTLEKNAQLPLVSRIYSQPSRVLVLLGENTSAPADRTDGGQRLRAEGKPNVLDYNWRRMNSLLCRPWFDRRWIIQEVTLADDTVPRLAICGHVEFSWNDLASVACRIAAYGIPPLLAGLSTST
;
A
#
# COMPACT_ATOMS: atom_id res chain seq x y z
N SER A 1 0.19 22.90 -4.31
CA SER A 1 -0.19 21.69 -3.55
C SER A 1 0.11 20.46 -4.38
N TYR A 2 0.62 19.39 -3.78
CA TYR A 2 0.92 18.11 -4.46
C TYR A 2 0.35 16.93 -3.67
N GLU A 3 0.30 15.76 -4.29
CA GLU A 3 -0.08 14.50 -3.64
C GLU A 3 1.14 13.57 -3.60
N ALA A 4 1.41 12.97 -2.45
CA ALA A 4 2.57 12.09 -2.29
C ALA A 4 2.16 10.63 -2.59
N ILE A 5 2.92 9.95 -3.45
CA ILE A 5 2.67 8.54 -3.81
C ILE A 5 3.63 7.64 -3.04
N SER A 6 3.05 6.79 -2.20
CA SER A 6 3.73 5.72 -1.48
C SER A 6 3.47 4.40 -2.19
N TYR A 7 4.51 3.74 -2.72
CA TYR A 7 4.36 2.54 -3.55
C TYR A 7 5.55 1.59 -3.40
N HIS A 8 5.33 0.29 -3.61
CA HIS A 8 6.43 -0.67 -3.63
C HIS A 8 7.23 -0.55 -4.93
N TRP A 9 8.55 -0.49 -4.87
CA TRP A 9 9.38 -0.28 -6.07
C TRP A 9 9.27 -1.42 -7.07
N GLY A 10 9.10 -2.67 -6.62
CA GLY A 10 9.02 -3.84 -7.51
C GLY A 10 10.35 -4.19 -8.16
N ASP A 11 10.30 -4.95 -9.24
CA ASP A 11 11.48 -5.29 -10.04
C ASP A 11 12.00 -4.05 -10.79
N GLN A 12 13.26 -3.69 -10.54
CA GLN A 12 13.91 -2.53 -11.15
C GLN A 12 14.22 -2.76 -12.64
N ASN A 13 14.22 -4.02 -13.11
CA ASN A 13 14.40 -4.35 -14.52
C ASN A 13 13.08 -4.30 -15.30
N ASP A 14 11.96 -4.55 -14.64
CA ASP A 14 10.63 -4.48 -15.25
C ASP A 14 10.09 -3.04 -15.22
N THR A 15 10.35 -2.30 -16.30
CA THR A 15 10.06 -0.86 -16.40
C THR A 15 9.14 -0.53 -17.56
N ARG A 16 8.42 0.59 -17.44
CA ARG A 16 7.60 1.20 -18.50
C ARG A 16 8.00 2.67 -18.65
N VAL A 17 7.69 3.24 -19.82
CA VAL A 17 8.00 4.64 -20.12
C VAL A 17 6.83 5.52 -19.72
N VAL A 18 7.14 6.58 -18.96
CA VAL A 18 6.30 7.76 -18.77
C VAL A 18 7.01 8.96 -19.39
N TYR A 19 6.28 10.06 -19.63
CA TYR A 19 6.86 11.27 -20.20
C TYR A 19 6.86 12.38 -19.14
N CYS A 20 8.05 12.92 -18.86
CA CYS A 20 8.23 14.08 -18.01
C CYS A 20 8.77 15.22 -18.88
N GLU A 21 8.01 16.31 -19.02
CA GLU A 21 8.35 17.43 -19.91
C GLU A 21 8.69 16.99 -21.35
N GLY A 22 7.95 16.00 -21.86
CA GLY A 22 8.18 15.43 -23.20
C GLY A 22 9.37 14.47 -23.31
N LYS A 23 10.18 14.31 -22.25
CA LYS A 23 11.31 13.37 -22.23
C LYS A 23 10.87 12.00 -21.69
N PRO A 24 11.33 10.90 -22.31
CA PRO A 24 11.02 9.57 -21.82
C PRO A 24 11.75 9.29 -20.50
N LEU A 25 11.00 8.86 -19.50
CA LEU A 25 11.50 8.43 -18.19
C LEU A 25 11.04 6.99 -17.93
N ARG A 26 11.98 6.12 -17.56
CA ARG A 26 11.66 4.74 -17.19
C ARG A 26 11.32 4.68 -15.71
N VAL A 27 10.14 4.16 -15.40
CA VAL A 27 9.68 3.87 -14.04
C VAL A 27 9.32 2.39 -13.94
N THR A 28 9.38 1.81 -12.74
CA THR A 28 9.00 0.41 -12.55
C THR A 28 7.52 0.20 -12.87
N VAL A 29 7.14 -1.04 -13.21
CA VAL A 29 5.73 -1.38 -13.49
C VAL A 29 4.82 -0.98 -12.34
N SER A 30 5.26 -1.13 -11.09
CA SER A 30 4.48 -0.75 -9.91
C SER A 30 4.06 0.72 -9.92
N LEU A 31 5.02 1.64 -10.16
CA LEU A 31 4.70 3.06 -10.26
C LEU A 31 3.86 3.35 -11.51
N TYR A 32 4.18 2.73 -12.64
CA TYR A 32 3.43 2.93 -13.89
C TYR A 32 1.95 2.56 -13.74
N THR A 33 1.65 1.39 -13.17
CA THR A 33 0.26 0.96 -12.93
C THR A 33 -0.44 1.89 -11.95
N GLY A 34 0.28 2.32 -10.91
CA GLY A 34 -0.18 3.33 -9.96
C GLY A 34 -0.58 4.65 -10.61
N LEU A 35 0.31 5.24 -11.41
CA LEU A 35 0.06 6.49 -12.12
C LEU A 35 -1.10 6.34 -13.11
N LYS A 36 -1.17 5.21 -13.83
CA LYS A 36 -2.29 4.92 -14.74
C LYS A 36 -3.62 4.84 -13.99
N ARG A 37 -3.62 4.28 -12.77
CA ARG A 37 -4.80 4.20 -11.89
C ARG A 37 -5.25 5.57 -11.41
N LEU A 38 -4.29 6.41 -11.00
CA LEU A 38 -4.54 7.75 -10.48
C LEU A 38 -4.92 8.76 -11.57
N ARG A 39 -4.66 8.44 -12.84
CA ARG A 39 -4.94 9.32 -13.96
C ARG A 39 -6.45 9.56 -14.10
N ARG A 40 -6.82 10.83 -14.02
CA ARG A 40 -8.19 11.31 -14.28
C ARG A 40 -8.23 12.03 -15.62
N GLN A 41 -9.34 11.90 -16.33
CA GLN A 41 -9.52 12.56 -17.64
C GLN A 41 -9.97 14.01 -17.50
N ASP A 42 -10.55 14.35 -16.35
CA ASP A 42 -11.20 15.62 -16.08
C ASP A 42 -10.33 16.61 -15.31
N ILE A 43 -9.28 16.15 -14.63
CA ILE A 43 -8.44 17.01 -13.79
C ILE A 43 -6.94 16.72 -13.96
N VAL A 44 -6.17 17.80 -13.99
CA VAL A 44 -4.71 17.74 -13.85
C VAL A 44 -4.37 17.58 -12.37
N ARG A 45 -3.49 16.62 -12.07
CA ARG A 45 -3.02 16.32 -10.70
C ARG A 45 -1.50 16.45 -10.64
N VAL A 46 -1.00 16.97 -9.52
CA VAL A 46 0.44 17.09 -9.26
C VAL A 46 0.84 16.02 -8.27
N PHE A 47 1.71 15.12 -8.70
CA PHE A 47 2.19 14.00 -7.88
C PHE A 47 3.66 14.18 -7.53
N TRP A 48 4.02 13.74 -6.33
CA TRP A 48 5.38 13.45 -5.95
C TRP A 48 5.57 11.94 -5.87
N ALA A 49 6.57 11.42 -6.58
CA ALA A 49 7.01 10.03 -6.50
C ALA A 49 8.53 9.99 -6.65
N ASP A 50 9.22 9.27 -5.76
CA ASP A 50 10.68 9.24 -5.69
C ASP A 50 11.37 8.92 -7.04
N ALA A 51 10.88 7.94 -7.80
CA ALA A 51 11.47 7.53 -9.07
C ALA A 51 11.33 8.58 -10.19
N VAL A 52 10.49 9.60 -9.99
CA VAL A 52 10.29 10.71 -10.93
C VAL A 52 10.95 11.97 -10.43
N CYS A 53 10.79 12.28 -9.14
CA CYS A 53 11.20 13.54 -8.54
C CYS A 53 12.65 13.54 -8.02
N ILE A 54 13.31 12.38 -7.95
CA ILE A 54 14.70 12.25 -7.52
C ILE A 54 15.50 11.64 -8.67
N ASN A 55 16.67 12.20 -8.97
CA ASN A 55 17.58 11.59 -9.91
C ASN A 55 18.19 10.31 -9.32
N GLN A 56 17.59 9.17 -9.67
CA GLN A 56 18.02 7.86 -9.15
C GLN A 56 19.44 7.44 -9.58
N LYS A 57 20.03 8.13 -10.57
CA LYS A 57 21.39 7.86 -11.06
C LYS A 57 22.45 8.67 -10.33
N ASP A 58 22.07 9.69 -9.58
CA ASP A 58 22.97 10.51 -8.79
C ASP A 58 22.86 10.13 -7.31
N THR A 59 23.85 9.37 -6.82
CA THR A 59 23.90 8.91 -5.44
C THR A 59 24.05 10.07 -4.45
N LEU A 60 24.72 11.16 -4.84
CA LEU A 60 24.90 12.33 -3.96
C LEU A 60 23.57 13.06 -3.80
N GLU A 61 22.84 13.30 -4.90
CA GLU A 61 21.49 13.86 -4.85
C GLU A 61 20.57 12.94 -4.04
N LYS A 62 20.55 11.65 -4.35
CA LYS A 62 19.69 10.68 -3.66
C LYS A 62 19.91 10.70 -2.15
N ASN A 63 21.17 10.71 -1.70
CA ASN A 63 21.50 10.77 -0.28
C ASN A 63 21.10 12.11 0.35
N ALA A 64 21.27 13.22 -0.38
CA ALA A 64 20.81 14.54 0.07
C ALA A 64 19.27 14.66 0.12
N GLN A 65 18.55 13.85 -0.66
CA GLN A 65 17.09 13.80 -0.66
C GLN A 65 16.52 12.98 0.50
N LEU A 66 17.26 12.01 1.07
CA LEU A 66 16.76 11.17 2.16
C LEU A 66 16.23 11.97 3.37
N PRO A 67 16.92 13.01 3.89
CA PRO A 67 16.37 13.86 4.94
C PRO A 67 15.10 14.62 4.52
N LEU A 68 14.97 14.94 3.23
CA LEU A 68 13.86 15.72 2.67
C LEU A 68 12.59 14.89 2.49
N VAL A 69 12.69 13.56 2.37
CA VAL A 69 11.53 12.65 2.29
C VAL A 69 10.57 12.90 3.46
N SER A 70 11.10 13.10 4.67
CA SER A 70 10.29 13.41 5.85
C SER A 70 9.44 14.67 5.68
N ARG A 71 10.02 15.72 5.07
CA ARG A 71 9.34 17.00 4.79
C ARG A 71 8.34 16.90 3.64
N ILE A 72 8.59 16.02 2.67
CA ILE A 72 7.70 15.79 1.54
C ILE A 72 6.44 15.05 2.00
N TYR A 73 6.59 14.10 2.91
CA TYR A 73 5.45 13.38 3.46
C TYR A 73 4.77 14.10 4.62
N SER A 74 5.31 15.20 5.17
CA SER A 74 4.70 15.90 6.30
C SER A 74 3.47 16.73 5.94
N GLN A 75 3.44 17.35 4.75
CA GLN A 75 2.33 18.23 4.34
C GLN A 75 1.94 18.10 2.85
N PRO A 76 1.72 16.89 2.31
CA PRO A 76 1.05 16.76 1.03
C PRO A 76 -0.45 17.09 1.18
N SER A 77 -1.13 17.35 0.06
CA SER A 77 -2.60 17.50 0.06
C SER A 77 -3.29 16.20 0.47
N ARG A 78 -2.66 15.07 0.16
CA ARG A 78 -2.99 13.71 0.60
C ARG A 78 -1.84 12.76 0.29
N VAL A 79 -1.80 11.65 1.00
CA VAL A 79 -0.89 10.52 0.71
C VAL A 79 -1.69 9.41 0.04
N LEU A 80 -1.17 8.90 -1.09
CA LEU A 80 -1.74 7.81 -1.86
C LEU A 80 -0.89 6.56 -1.66
N VAL A 81 -1.42 5.59 -0.94
CA VAL A 81 -0.78 4.32 -0.63
C VAL A 81 -1.17 3.29 -1.68
N LEU A 82 -0.29 3.05 -2.65
CA LEU A 82 -0.50 2.10 -3.72
C LEU A 82 -0.10 0.69 -3.26
N LEU A 83 -1.11 -0.12 -2.97
CA LEU A 83 -0.96 -1.51 -2.57
C LEU A 83 -0.84 -2.46 -3.78
N GLY A 84 -0.95 -1.95 -5.01
CA GLY A 84 -0.86 -2.73 -6.25
C GLY A 84 -2.22 -3.21 -6.74
N GLU A 85 -2.22 -4.12 -7.73
CA GLU A 85 -3.45 -4.58 -8.40
C GLU A 85 -4.22 -5.63 -7.59
N ASN A 86 -5.54 -5.72 -7.82
CA ASN A 86 -6.38 -6.76 -7.24
C ASN A 86 -6.03 -8.11 -7.85
N THR A 87 -5.21 -8.91 -7.17
CA THR A 87 -5.02 -10.31 -7.53
C THR A 87 -6.21 -11.10 -7.00
N SER A 88 -6.82 -11.93 -7.85
CA SER A 88 -7.77 -12.92 -7.38
C SER A 88 -7.04 -13.82 -6.38
N ALA A 89 -7.49 -13.86 -5.12
CA ALA A 89 -7.01 -14.86 -4.18
C ALA A 89 -7.17 -16.26 -4.84
N PRO A 90 -6.18 -17.16 -4.74
CA PRO A 90 -6.31 -18.50 -5.29
C PRO A 90 -7.60 -19.16 -4.76
N ALA A 91 -8.31 -19.85 -5.65
CA ALA A 91 -9.57 -20.50 -5.34
C ALA A 91 -9.37 -21.64 -4.33
N ASP A 92 -10.26 -21.67 -3.33
CA ASP A 92 -10.50 -22.75 -2.35
C ASP A 92 -9.37 -23.04 -1.32
N ARG A 93 -9.61 -23.10 0.01
CA ARG A 93 -10.29 -24.17 0.77
C ARG A 93 -10.93 -23.64 2.07
N THR A 94 -12.26 -23.63 2.18
CA THR A 94 -12.97 -23.26 3.42
C THR A 94 -13.16 -24.48 4.33
N ASP A 95 -12.37 -24.59 5.39
CA ASP A 95 -12.57 -25.60 6.45
C ASP A 95 -12.61 -25.01 7.88
N GLY A 96 -12.08 -23.79 8.09
CA GLY A 96 -11.99 -23.19 9.43
C GLY A 96 -13.32 -22.70 10.05
N GLY A 97 -14.39 -22.57 9.26
CA GLY A 97 -15.63 -21.89 9.70
C GLY A 97 -16.58 -22.74 10.55
N GLN A 98 -16.52 -24.07 10.48
CA GLN A 98 -17.56 -24.94 11.06
C GLN A 98 -17.52 -25.03 12.59
N ARG A 99 -16.34 -24.91 13.22
CA ARG A 99 -16.20 -25.12 14.68
C ARG A 99 -16.77 -23.98 15.54
N LEU A 100 -16.68 -22.73 15.09
CA LEU A 100 -17.11 -21.56 15.89
C LEU A 100 -18.62 -21.30 15.86
N ARG A 101 -19.33 -21.78 14.82
CA ARG A 101 -20.80 -21.71 14.74
C ARG A 101 -21.50 -22.51 15.83
N ALA A 102 -20.90 -23.60 16.29
CA ALA A 102 -21.42 -24.41 17.38
C ALA A 102 -21.37 -23.71 18.75
N GLU A 103 -20.58 -22.64 18.88
CA GLU A 103 -20.36 -21.91 20.14
C GLU A 103 -21.13 -20.57 20.24
N GLY A 104 -21.96 -20.22 19.24
CA GLY A 104 -22.78 -19.00 19.26
C GLY A 104 -21.99 -17.67 19.22
N LYS A 105 -20.69 -17.71 18.93
CA LYS A 105 -19.83 -16.52 18.79
C LYS A 105 -20.01 -15.90 17.39
N PRO A 106 -19.95 -14.55 17.24
CA PRO A 106 -19.91 -13.94 15.91
C PRO A 106 -18.73 -14.54 15.16
N ASN A 107 -19.02 -15.29 14.09
CA ASN A 107 -18.00 -16.04 13.40
C ASN A 107 -17.19 -15.10 12.53
N VAL A 108 -16.18 -14.48 13.14
CA VAL A 108 -15.14 -13.74 12.44
C VAL A 108 -14.62 -14.64 11.30
N LEU A 109 -14.48 -15.96 11.46
CA LEU A 109 -14.05 -16.89 10.40
C LEU A 109 -15.06 -17.13 9.25
N ASP A 110 -16.33 -16.70 9.35
CA ASP A 110 -17.26 -16.72 8.21
C ASP A 110 -16.94 -15.60 7.20
N TYR A 111 -16.26 -14.55 7.65
CA TYR A 111 -15.70 -13.54 6.74
C TYR A 111 -14.46 -14.11 6.06
N ASN A 112 -14.36 -13.95 4.74
CA ASN A 112 -13.18 -14.36 3.99
C ASN A 112 -11.99 -13.43 4.29
N TRP A 113 -11.34 -13.65 5.44
CA TRP A 113 -10.15 -12.91 5.86
C TRP A 113 -8.96 -13.11 4.94
N ARG A 114 -8.98 -14.08 4.00
CA ARG A 114 -7.88 -14.25 3.05
C ARG A 114 -7.67 -13.00 2.22
N ARG A 115 -8.72 -12.24 1.90
CA ARG A 115 -8.56 -10.96 1.18
C ARG A 115 -7.80 -9.93 2.01
N MET A 116 -8.10 -9.85 3.31
CA MET A 116 -7.39 -8.98 4.24
C MET A 116 -5.96 -9.47 4.48
N ASN A 117 -5.76 -10.77 4.69
CA ASN A 117 -4.43 -11.36 4.82
C ASN A 117 -3.59 -11.11 3.57
N SER A 118 -4.15 -11.39 2.39
CA SER A 118 -3.52 -11.13 1.10
C SER A 118 -3.26 -9.65 0.84
N LEU A 119 -3.99 -8.74 1.50
CA LEU A 119 -3.74 -7.31 1.45
C LEU A 119 -2.57 -6.94 2.37
N LEU A 120 -2.59 -7.39 3.62
CA LEU A 120 -1.59 -7.08 4.64
C LEU A 120 -0.22 -7.73 4.36
N CYS A 121 -0.17 -8.84 3.63
CA CYS A 121 1.06 -9.51 3.19
C CYS A 121 1.64 -8.95 1.88
N ARG A 122 1.18 -7.79 1.41
CA ARG A 122 1.69 -7.23 0.14
C ARG A 122 3.08 -6.62 0.30
N PRO A 123 3.92 -6.65 -0.75
CA PRO A 123 5.30 -6.14 -0.70
C PRO A 123 5.47 -4.67 -0.27
N TRP A 124 4.38 -3.90 -0.30
CA TRP A 124 4.37 -2.54 0.23
C TRP A 124 4.60 -2.51 1.75
N PHE A 125 4.04 -3.46 2.50
CA PHE A 125 4.16 -3.54 3.97
C PHE A 125 5.57 -3.95 4.43
N ASP A 126 6.36 -4.62 3.59
CA ASP A 126 7.73 -5.04 3.90
C ASP A 126 8.77 -3.89 3.80
N ARG A 127 8.34 -2.70 3.35
CA ARG A 127 9.23 -1.56 3.13
C ARG A 127 9.60 -0.91 4.47
N ARG A 128 10.89 -0.87 4.78
CA ARG A 128 11.42 -0.19 5.99
C ARG A 128 10.99 1.28 6.12
N TRP A 129 10.88 2.00 5.02
CA TRP A 129 10.57 3.43 5.02
C TRP A 129 9.07 3.75 5.06
N ILE A 130 8.21 2.73 5.07
CA ILE A 130 6.78 2.92 4.97
C ILE A 130 6.19 3.74 6.10
N ILE A 131 6.75 3.57 7.30
CA ILE A 131 6.34 4.32 8.49
C ILE A 131 6.43 5.82 8.19
N GLN A 132 7.53 6.28 7.59
CA GLN A 132 7.67 7.70 7.26
C GLN A 132 6.61 8.20 6.28
N GLU A 133 6.24 7.37 5.31
CA GLU A 133 5.30 7.74 4.25
C GLU A 133 3.85 7.83 4.75
N VAL A 134 3.46 7.03 5.74
CA VAL A 134 2.10 7.03 6.31
C VAL A 134 1.97 7.66 7.69
N THR A 135 3.02 7.85 8.47
CA THR A 135 2.88 8.40 9.84
C THR A 135 3.34 9.84 9.97
N LEU A 136 4.14 10.38 9.04
CA LEU A 136 4.70 11.73 9.19
C LEU A 136 3.75 12.85 8.76
N ALA A 137 2.75 12.56 7.92
CA ALA A 137 1.78 13.59 7.56
C ALA A 137 0.97 14.02 8.80
N ASP A 138 0.53 15.26 8.84
CA ASP A 138 -0.39 15.72 9.88
C ASP A 138 -1.68 14.87 9.88
N ASP A 139 -2.38 14.74 11.02
CA ASP A 139 -3.63 13.98 11.13
C ASP A 139 -4.75 14.55 10.24
N THR A 140 -4.66 15.84 9.90
CA THR A 140 -5.56 16.50 8.95
C THR A 140 -5.32 16.10 7.49
N VAL A 141 -4.15 15.53 7.18
CA VAL A 141 -3.81 15.10 5.82
C VAL A 141 -4.39 13.70 5.57
N PRO A 142 -5.32 13.56 4.60
CA PRO A 142 -5.95 12.28 4.35
C PRO A 142 -4.96 11.32 3.69
N ARG A 143 -5.10 10.04 4.05
CA ARG A 143 -4.31 8.92 3.51
C ARG A 143 -5.26 7.90 2.92
N LEU A 144 -5.06 7.62 1.64
CA LEU A 144 -5.93 6.72 0.89
C LEU A 144 -5.11 5.51 0.45
N ALA A 145 -5.51 4.33 0.91
CA ALA A 145 -5.00 3.07 0.41
C ALA A 145 -5.76 2.67 -0.85
N ILE A 146 -5.01 2.28 -1.87
CA ILE A 146 -5.51 1.96 -3.21
C ILE A 146 -5.05 0.55 -3.55
N CYS A 147 -6.02 -0.35 -3.74
CA CYS A 147 -5.80 -1.73 -4.16
C CYS A 147 -6.67 -2.02 -5.38
N GLY A 148 -6.02 -2.15 -6.54
CA GLY A 148 -6.70 -2.22 -7.84
C GLY A 148 -7.64 -1.04 -8.05
N HIS A 149 -8.95 -1.31 -8.11
CA HIS A 149 -10.00 -0.28 -8.29
C HIS A 149 -10.63 0.19 -6.97
N VAL A 150 -10.19 -0.33 -5.83
CA VAL A 150 -10.78 -0.03 -4.52
C VAL A 150 -9.90 0.99 -3.82
N GLU A 151 -10.53 2.07 -3.35
CA GLU A 151 -9.91 3.10 -2.53
C GLU A 151 -10.57 3.09 -1.14
N PHE A 152 -9.76 3.18 -0.08
CA PHE A 152 -10.27 3.20 1.30
C PHE A 152 -9.33 4.00 2.21
N SER A 153 -9.88 4.46 3.34
CA SER A 153 -9.11 5.21 4.35
C SER A 153 -8.01 4.35 4.95
N TRP A 154 -6.81 4.91 5.04
CA TRP A 154 -5.71 4.26 5.76
C TRP A 154 -6.05 4.04 7.23
N ASN A 155 -6.77 4.97 7.87
CA ASN A 155 -7.14 4.88 9.28
C ASN A 155 -8.10 3.71 9.52
N ASP A 156 -9.02 3.45 8.58
CA ASP A 156 -9.92 2.30 8.67
C ASP A 156 -9.14 1.00 8.52
N LEU A 157 -8.22 0.93 7.55
CA LEU A 157 -7.34 -0.24 7.37
C LEU A 157 -6.49 -0.49 8.63
N ALA A 158 -5.87 0.55 9.18
CA ALA A 158 -5.05 0.46 10.38
C ALA A 158 -5.88 0.02 11.59
N SER A 159 -7.09 0.57 11.77
CA SER A 159 -8.00 0.16 12.84
C SER A 159 -8.39 -1.32 12.73
N VAL A 160 -8.71 -1.78 11.52
CA VAL A 160 -9.03 -3.18 11.26
C VAL A 160 -7.82 -4.07 11.53
N ALA A 161 -6.64 -3.71 11.04
CA ALA A 161 -5.41 -4.47 11.28
C ALA A 161 -5.06 -4.57 12.77
N CYS A 162 -5.17 -3.47 13.53
CA CYS A 162 -4.95 -3.46 14.97
C CYS A 162 -5.94 -4.37 15.71
N ARG A 163 -7.22 -4.35 15.32
CA ARG A 163 -8.25 -5.23 15.91
C ARG A 163 -7.94 -6.70 15.60
N ILE A 164 -7.60 -7.02 14.35
CA ILE A 164 -7.22 -8.38 13.93
C ILE A 164 -6.04 -8.89 14.77
N ALA A 165 -5.01 -8.07 14.96
CA ALA A 165 -3.86 -8.42 15.78
C ALA A 165 -4.23 -8.63 17.26
N ALA A 166 -5.05 -7.75 17.85
CA ALA A 166 -5.51 -7.85 19.23
C ALA A 166 -6.33 -9.13 19.50
N TYR A 167 -7.05 -9.63 18.49
CA TYR A 167 -7.81 -10.89 18.59
C TYR A 167 -6.97 -12.14 18.26
N GLY A 168 -5.66 -12.03 18.00
CA GLY A 168 -4.81 -13.18 17.73
C GLY A 168 -5.15 -13.91 16.42
N ILE A 169 -5.73 -13.21 15.45
CA ILE A 169 -6.12 -13.75 14.14
C ILE A 169 -4.92 -13.97 13.19
N PRO A 170 -3.82 -13.17 13.20
CA PRO A 170 -2.70 -13.38 12.28
C PRO A 170 -2.05 -14.79 12.35
N PRO A 171 -1.84 -15.40 13.53
CA PRO A 171 -1.41 -16.80 13.64
C PRO A 171 -2.36 -17.80 12.94
N LEU A 172 -3.68 -17.58 13.03
CA LEU A 172 -4.70 -18.42 12.40
C LEU A 172 -4.72 -18.32 10.87
N LEU A 173 -4.31 -17.17 10.31
CA LEU A 173 -4.25 -16.93 8.86
C LEU A 173 -2.93 -17.40 8.23
N ALA A 174 -1.85 -17.49 9.02
CA ALA A 174 -0.55 -17.96 8.58
C ALA A 174 -0.42 -19.51 8.60
N GLY A 175 -1.44 -20.24 9.07
CA GLY A 175 -1.37 -21.70 9.21
C GLY A 175 -0.38 -22.18 10.27
N LEU A 176 0.10 -21.28 11.13
CA LEU A 176 0.98 -21.62 12.24
C LEU A 176 0.10 -22.04 13.41
N SER A 177 0.04 -23.35 13.67
CA SER A 177 -0.57 -23.89 14.88
C SER A 177 0.14 -23.27 16.09
N THR A 178 -0.59 -22.52 16.90
CA THR A 178 -0.14 -22.19 18.25
C THR A 178 -0.20 -23.46 19.07
N SER A 179 0.87 -24.24 19.04
CA SER A 179 1.13 -25.28 20.02
C SER A 179 1.51 -24.59 21.32
N THR A 180 0.52 -24.42 22.20
CA THR A 180 0.74 -24.41 23.67
C THR A 180 1.13 -25.79 24.13
#